data_AF-A0A1V5YAH6-F1
#
_entry.id   AF-A0A1V5YAH6-F1
#
_cell.length_a   1.000
_cell.length_b   1.000
_cell.length_c   1.000
_cell.angle_alpha   90.00
_cell.angle_beta   90.00
_cell.angle_gamma   90.00
#
_symmetry.space_group_name_H-M   'P 1'
#
loop_
_entity.id
_entity.type
_entity.pdbx_description
1 polymer ?
#
loop_
_entity_poly.entity_id
_entity_poly.type
_entity_poly.pdbx_seq_one_letter_code
_entity_poly.pdbx_strand_id
1 'polypeptide(L)' 'MEYGNGIVGDMCVHVLDTVRWMLGLGWPKQSCILANVAMQLGRPLVYDPQTRQLVGDEEATRLLRRPYRAPWRHPELPA' A
#
# COMPACT_ATOMS: atom_id res chain seq x y z
N MET A 1 0.47 7.62 17.03
CA MET A 1 0.65 6.49 16.09
C MET A 1 1.75 6.91 15.14
N GLU A 2 2.90 6.24 15.19
CA GLU A 2 4.01 6.48 14.27
C GLU A 2 3.52 6.26 12.83
N TYR A 3 3.78 7.22 11.95
CA TYR A 3 3.30 7.23 10.57
C TYR A 3 4.08 6.27 9.64
N GLY A 4 4.89 5.38 10.21
CA GLY A 4 5.65 4.38 9.48
C GLY A 4 5.08 2.98 9.73
N ASN A 5 5.30 2.07 8.79
CA ASN A 5 5.01 0.64 8.95
C ASN A 5 6.05 -0.06 9.86
N GLY A 6 6.75 0.70 10.71
CA GLY A 6 7.93 0.27 11.45
C GLY A 6 9.05 -0.25 10.56
N ILE A 7 10.04 -0.87 11.19
CA ILE A 7 11.17 -1.55 10.52
C ILE A 7 10.68 -2.64 9.56
N VAL A 8 9.54 -3.28 9.89
CA VAL A 8 8.98 -4.37 9.08
C VAL A 8 8.57 -3.87 7.71
N GLY A 9 7.83 -2.76 7.63
CA GLY A 9 7.43 -2.23 6.32
C GLY A 9 8.54 -1.51 5.56
N ASP A 10 9.53 -0.94 6.25
CA ASP A 10 10.74 -0.39 5.61
C ASP A 10 11.57 -1.52 4.95
N MET A 11 11.88 -2.56 5.72
CA MET A 11 12.66 -3.71 5.24
C MET A 11 11.89 -4.56 4.22
N CYS A 12 10.57 -4.63 4.29
CA CYS A 12 9.77 -5.39 3.32
C CYS A 12 10.02 -4.92 1.88
N VAL A 13 10.15 -3.61 1.66
CA VAL A 13 10.39 -3.06 0.32
C VAL A 13 11.78 -3.48 -0.18
N HIS A 14 12.80 -3.41 0.68
CA HIS A 14 14.16 -3.83 0.33
C HIS A 14 14.29 -5.32 0.02
N VAL A 15 13.58 -6.17 0.76
CA VAL A 15 13.54 -7.61 0.49
C VAL A 15 12.79 -7.90 -0.81
N LEU A 16 11.66 -7.22 -1.04
CA LEU A 16 10.88 -7.36 -2.28
C LEU A 16 11.70 -6.96 -3.50
N ASP A 17 12.43 -5.85 -3.43
CA ASP A 17 13.29 -5.37 -4.51
C ASP A 17 14.40 -6.37 -4.84
N THR A 18 15.03 -6.94 -3.81
CA THR A 18 16.09 -7.97 -3.97
C THR A 18 15.56 -9.20 -4.70
N VAL A 19 14.39 -9.71 -4.29
CA VAL A 19 13.75 -10.87 -4.93
C VAL A 19 13.37 -10.56 -6.38
N ARG A 20 12.78 -9.38 -6.63
CA ARG A 20 12.40 -8.96 -7.99
C ARG A 20 13.60 -8.81 -8.92
N TRP A 21 14.74 -8.35 -8.39
CA TRP A 21 15.98 -8.28 -9.15
C TRP A 21 16.51 -9.68 -9.50
N MET A 22 16.59 -10.59 -8.53
CA MET A 22 17.02 -11.97 -8.77
C MET A 22 16.14 -12.69 -9.81
N LEU A 23 14.84 -12.36 -9.86
CA LEU A 23 13.90 -12.91 -10.83
C LEU A 23 13.80 -12.12 -12.15
N GLY A 24 14.55 -11.03 -12.33
CA GLY A 24 14.52 -10.20 -13.54
C GLY A 24 13.18 -9.49 -13.81
N LEU A 25 12.37 -9.24 -12.78
CA LEU A 25 11.00 -8.71 -12.90
C LEU A 25 10.92 -7.18 -13.00
N GLY A 26 12.04 -6.49 -12.86
CA GLY A 26 12.12 -5.02 -12.88
C GLY A 26 11.35 -4.35 -11.73
N TRP A 27 11.19 -3.03 -11.84
CA TRP A 27 10.60 -2.19 -10.79
C TRP A 27 9.12 -2.56 -10.51
N PRO A 28 8.70 -2.59 -9.23
CA PRO A 28 7.29 -2.75 -8.90
C PRO A 28 6.51 -1.53 -9.39
N LYS A 29 5.33 -1.77 -9.97
CA LYS A 29 4.44 -0.67 -10.41
C LYS A 29 3.72 -0.01 -9.23
N GLN A 30 3.48 -0.77 -8.16
CA GLN A 30 2.72 -0.37 -6.97
C GLN A 30 3.26 -1.13 -5.74
N SER A 31 3.26 -0.48 -4.58
CA SER A 31 3.49 -1.10 -3.26
C SER A 31 2.42 -0.56 -2.30
N CYS A 32 1.80 -1.44 -1.51
CA CYS A 32 0.68 -1.08 -0.66
C CYS A 32 0.65 -1.90 0.64
N ILE A 33 0.08 -1.30 1.70
CA ILE A 33 0.02 -1.84 3.06
C ILE A 33 -1.20 -2.76 3.28
N LEU A 34 -1.49 -3.64 2.32
CA LEU A 34 -2.70 -4.46 2.33
C LEU A 34 -2.82 -5.35 3.58
N ALA A 35 -1.69 -5.90 4.04
CA ALA A 35 -1.66 -6.72 5.25
C ALA A 35 -2.13 -5.95 6.49
N ASN A 36 -1.73 -4.68 6.64
CA ASN A 36 -2.12 -3.86 7.78
C ASN A 36 -3.62 -3.56 7.75
N VAL A 37 -4.17 -3.28 6.57
CA VAL A 37 -5.62 -3.04 6.40
C VAL A 37 -6.39 -4.33 6.69
N ALA A 38 -5.91 -5.48 6.21
CA ALA A 38 -6.52 -6.78 6.48
C ALA A 38 -6.51 -7.13 7.98
N MET A 39 -5.39 -6.87 8.67
CA MET A 39 -5.30 -7.03 10.14
C MET A 39 -6.24 -6.09 10.88
N GLN A 40 -6.32 -4.82 10.47
CA GLN A 40 -7.21 -3.84 11.08
C GLN A 40 -8.70 -4.23 10.93
N LEU A 41 -9.07 -4.81 9.79
CA LEU A 41 -10.45 -5.22 9.49
C LEU A 41 -10.76 -6.66 9.93
N GLY A 42 -9.74 -7.45 10.34
CA GLY A 42 -9.90 -8.83 10.76
C GLY A 42 -10.35 -9.79 9.65
N ARG A 43 -10.12 -9.47 8.37
CA ARG A 43 -10.58 -10.27 7.23
C ARG A 43 -9.63 -10.17 6.03
N PRO A 44 -9.59 -11.20 5.15
CA PRO A 44 -8.82 -11.13 3.92
C PRO A 44 -9.39 -10.08 2.97
N LEU A 45 -8.52 -9.49 2.16
CA LEU A 45 -8.85 -8.45 1.18
C LEU A 45 -8.38 -8.88 -0.21
N VAL A 46 -9.18 -8.58 -1.23
CA VAL A 46 -8.86 -8.87 -2.64
C VAL A 46 -8.60 -7.54 -3.34
N TYR A 47 -7.39 -7.37 -3.89
CA TYR A 47 -6.98 -6.15 -4.57
C TYR A 47 -7.02 -6.32 -6.09
N ASP A 48 -7.67 -5.39 -6.78
CA ASP A 48 -7.64 -5.29 -8.23
C ASP A 48 -6.55 -4.28 -8.66
N PRO A 49 -5.47 -4.75 -9.32
CA PRO A 49 -4.36 -3.88 -9.75
C PRO A 49 -4.74 -2.94 -10.89
N GLN A 50 -5.81 -3.20 -11.64
CA GLN A 50 -6.26 -2.36 -12.75
C GLN A 50 -7.02 -1.13 -12.23
N THR A 51 -8.04 -1.36 -11.39
CA THR A 51 -8.84 -0.28 -10.80
C THR A 51 -8.19 0.35 -9.57
N ARG A 52 -7.19 -0.33 -8.98
CA ARG A 52 -6.51 0.05 -7.73
C ARG A 52 -7.44 0.08 -6.52
N GLN A 53 -8.47 -0.75 -6.53
CA GLN A 53 -9.49 -0.84 -5.48
C GLN A 53 -9.52 -2.22 -4.84
N LEU A 54 -10.13 -2.31 -3.67
CA LEU A 54 -10.46 -3.58 -3.03
C LEU A 54 -11.83 -4.04 -3.52
N VAL A 55 -11.85 -5.24 -4.11
CA VAL A 55 -13.01 -5.77 -4.83
C VAL A 55 -14.21 -5.91 -3.90
N GLY A 56 -15.28 -5.17 -4.20
CA GLY A 56 -16.51 -5.18 -3.41
C GLY A 56 -16.37 -4.55 -2.01
N ASP A 57 -15.32 -3.77 -1.76
CA ASP A 57 -14.96 -3.31 -0.42
C ASP A 57 -14.56 -1.82 -0.39
N GLU A 58 -15.57 -0.96 -0.45
CA GLU A 58 -15.38 0.50 -0.42
C GLU A 58 -14.78 0.99 0.89
N GLU A 59 -15.16 0.37 2.01
CA GLU A 59 -14.63 0.70 3.34
C GLU A 59 -13.12 0.50 3.38
N ALA A 60 -12.65 -0.68 2.95
CA ALA A 60 -11.23 -0.99 2.93
C ALA A 60 -10.49 -0.16 1.87
N THR A 61 -11.11 0.09 0.70
CA THR A 61 -10.52 0.93 -0.35
C THR A 61 -10.23 2.34 0.16
N ARG A 62 -11.13 2.92 0.96
CA ARG A 62 -10.91 4.22 1.59
C ARG A 62 -9.71 4.25 2.53
N LEU A 63 -9.40 3.13 3.22
CA LEU A 63 -8.24 3.02 4.11
C LEU A 63 -6.89 3.04 3.36
N LEU A 64 -6.89 2.77 2.05
CA LEU A 64 -5.69 2.90 1.22
C LEU A 64 -5.24 4.37 1.06
N ARG A 65 -6.14 5.34 1.26
CA ARG A 65 -5.84 6.78 1.23
C ARG A 65 -5.98 7.38 2.63
N ARG A 66 -4.85 7.66 3.28
CA ARG A 66 -4.84 8.33 4.59
C ARG A 66 -4.69 9.84 4.41
N PRO A 67 -5.43 10.66 5.18
CA PRO A 67 -5.23 12.11 5.16
C PRO A 67 -3.81 12.44 5.63
N TYR A 68 -3.15 13.37 4.93
CA TYR A 68 -1.84 13.85 5.33
C TYR A 68 -1.97 14.71 6.60
N ARG A 69 -0.95 14.64 7.47
CA ARG A 69 -0.87 15.49 8.65
C ARG A 69 -0.71 16.96 8.21
N ALA A 70 -1.44 17.89 8.81
CA ALA A 70 -1.27 19.32 8.53
C ALA A 70 0.17 19.81 8.88
N PRO A 71 0.75 20.74 8.11
CA PRO A 71 0.18 21.45 6.95
C PRO A 71 0.37 20.74 5.59
N TRP A 72 0.86 19.50 5.59
CA TRP A 72 1.20 18.76 4.38
C TRP A 72 -0.04 18.37 3.59
N ARG A 73 0.00 18.54 2.27
CA ARG A 73 -1.06 18.12 1.34
C ARG A 73 -0.47 17.12 0.36
N HIS A 74 -1.21 16.03 0.10
CA HIS A 74 -0.82 15.09 -0.95
C HIS A 74 -0.87 15.81 -2.30
N PRO A 75 0.17 15.73 -3.14
CA PRO A 75 0.11 16.27 -4.49
C PRO A 75 -0.94 15.49 -5.29
N GLU A 76 -1.99 16.15 -5.75
CA GLU A 76 -2.94 15.52 -6.67
C GLU A 76 -2.31 15.49 -8.06
N LEU A 77 -2.49 14.40 -8.79
CA LEU A 77 -2.11 14.38 -10.20
C LEU A 77 -3.04 15.35 -10.94
N PRO A 78 -2.53 16.19 -11.86
CA PRO A 78 -3.40 16.96 -12.73
C PRO A 78 -4.32 16.00 -13.51
N ALA A 79 -5.59 16.39 -13.62
CA ALA A 79 -6.62 15.65 -14.32
C ALA A 79 -6.26 15.38 -15.78
#